data_AF-A0A321LWF9-F1
#
_entry.id   AF-A0A321LWF9-F1
#
_cell.length_a   1.000
_cell.length_b   1.000
_cell.length_c   1.000
_cell.angle_alpha   90.00
_cell.angle_beta   90.00
_cell.angle_gamma   90.00
#
_symmetry.space_group_name_H-M   'P 1'
#
loop_
_entity.id
_entity.type
_entity.pdbx_description
1 polymer ?
#
loop_
_entity_poly.entity_id
_entity_poly.type
_entity_poly.pdbx_seq_one_letter_code
_entity_poly.pdbx_strand_id
1 'polypeptide(L)'
;MAGTLKCGDTFLAPKTSSAIEHLWIIVTHPDKDGRAVCVNVTTQHSYSETTVILKKGDHPFIQHDSVINYADSQLLNIKSIQAAIAAQPRSYVCKIHEPCSPKMLEDVQNGLLKSKLVKKDIKERCIAEWANKPK
;
A
#
# COMPACT_ATOMS: atom_id res chain seq x y z
N MET A 1 -0.81 -1.62 23.13
CA MET A 1 -0.01 -0.51 22.57
C MET A 1 0.09 -0.76 21.08
N ALA A 2 -0.65 -0.01 20.25
CA ALA A 2 -0.56 -0.19 18.81
C ALA A 2 0.81 0.34 18.35
N GLY A 3 1.66 -0.54 17.82
CA GLY A 3 2.98 -0.16 17.30
C GLY A 3 2.85 0.80 16.10
N THR A 4 3.95 1.46 15.76
CA THR A 4 4.07 2.23 14.52
C THR A 4 3.81 1.31 13.33
N LEU A 5 2.90 1.71 12.43
CA LEU A 5 2.65 1.01 11.17
C LEU A 5 3.98 0.85 10.41
N LYS A 6 4.22 -0.34 9.89
CA LYS A 6 5.50 -0.73 9.27
C LYS A 6 5.29 -1.36 7.90
N CYS A 7 6.40 -1.61 7.21
CA CYS A 7 6.40 -2.35 5.95
C CYS A 7 5.62 -3.68 6.09
N GLY A 8 4.70 -3.93 5.16
CA GLY A 8 3.80 -5.09 5.17
C GLY A 8 2.47 -4.87 5.89
N ASP A 9 2.35 -3.85 6.74
CA ASP A 9 1.05 -3.51 7.33
C ASP A 9 0.13 -2.88 6.27
N THR A 10 -1.18 -3.03 6.51
CA THR A 10 -2.20 -2.44 5.64
C THR A 10 -3.17 -1.58 6.43
N PHE A 11 -3.83 -0.67 5.71
CA PHE A 11 -4.86 0.19 6.28
C PHE A 11 -5.89 0.56 5.22
N LEU A 12 -7.10 0.87 5.66
CA LEU A 12 -8.13 1.48 4.83
C LEU A 12 -8.08 2.99 4.99
N ALA A 13 -8.04 3.69 3.86
CA ALA A 13 -8.18 5.13 3.81
C ALA A 13 -8.66 5.55 2.41
N PRO A 14 -9.45 6.62 2.29
CA PRO A 14 -9.81 7.15 0.98
C PRO A 14 -8.65 7.97 0.41
N LYS A 15 -8.59 8.09 -0.91
CA LYS A 15 -7.55 8.91 -1.59
C LYS A 15 -7.72 10.40 -1.30
N THR A 16 -8.97 10.83 -1.17
CA THR A 16 -9.42 12.16 -0.77
C THR A 16 -10.55 12.00 0.23
N SER A 17 -10.88 13.02 1.00
CA SER A 17 -11.95 12.93 2.03
C SER A 17 -13.34 12.55 1.49
N SER A 18 -13.57 12.63 0.17
CA SER A 18 -14.82 12.29 -0.50
C SER A 18 -14.75 11.02 -1.37
N ALA A 19 -13.57 10.39 -1.47
CA ALA A 19 -13.41 9.17 -2.25
C ALA A 19 -13.83 7.93 -1.45
N ILE A 20 -14.10 6.83 -2.17
CA ILE A 20 -14.19 5.52 -1.55
C ILE A 20 -12.86 5.14 -0.90
N GLU A 21 -12.92 4.36 0.16
CA GLU A 21 -11.75 3.80 0.81
C GLU A 21 -11.09 2.73 -0.06
N HIS A 22 -9.76 2.72 -0.02
CA HIS A 22 -8.95 1.67 -0.62
C HIS A 22 -8.12 0.99 0.46
N LEU A 23 -7.79 -0.28 0.24
CA LEU A 23 -6.74 -0.94 0.98
C LEU A 23 -5.39 -0.44 0.50
N TRP A 24 -4.65 0.17 1.40
CA TRP A 24 -3.27 0.60 1.20
C TRP A 24 -2.31 -0.40 1.84
N ILE A 25 -1.22 -0.68 1.16
CA ILE A 25 -0.14 -1.56 1.61
C ILE A 25 1.12 -0.69 1.75
N ILE A 26 1.76 -0.74 2.91
CA ILE A 26 3.05 -0.09 3.13
C ILE A 26 4.14 -0.99 2.55
N VAL A 27 4.80 -0.56 1.48
CA VAL A 27 5.77 -1.41 0.74
C VAL A 27 7.22 -1.11 1.10
N THR A 28 7.47 -0.05 1.87
CA THR A 28 8.79 0.30 2.38
C THR A 28 8.77 0.54 3.89
N HIS A 29 9.92 0.50 4.54
CA HIS A 29 10.03 0.99 5.92
C HIS A 29 9.79 2.51 5.93
N PRO A 30 9.13 3.05 6.98
CA PRO A 30 9.11 4.50 7.19
C PRO A 30 10.54 5.03 7.31
N ASP A 31 10.86 6.07 6.55
CA ASP A 31 12.14 6.76 6.64
C ASP A 31 12.26 7.60 7.93
N LYS A 32 13.37 8.33 8.08
CA LYS A 32 13.61 9.21 9.23
C LYS A 32 12.53 10.27 9.46
N ASP A 33 11.82 10.67 8.41
CA ASP A 33 10.73 11.64 8.46
C ASP A 33 9.36 10.95 8.70
N GLY A 34 9.35 9.63 8.86
CA GLY A 34 8.15 8.81 9.02
C GLY A 34 7.39 8.60 7.72
N ARG A 35 8.03 8.76 6.55
CA ARG A 35 7.39 8.57 5.24
C ARG A 35 7.71 7.21 4.65
N ALA A 36 6.70 6.55 4.08
CA ALA A 36 6.87 5.27 3.40
C ALA A 36 6.13 5.29 2.05
N VAL A 37 6.65 4.55 1.09
CA VAL A 37 5.94 4.27 -0.15
C VAL A 37 4.80 3.31 0.15
N CYS A 38 3.62 3.67 -0.31
CA CYS A 38 2.41 2.88 -0.19
C CYS A 38 1.77 2.69 -1.57
N VAL A 39 1.12 1.55 -1.77
CA VAL A 39 0.33 1.26 -2.96
C VAL A 39 -1.09 0.92 -2.55
N ASN A 40 -2.08 1.21 -3.41
CA ASN A 40 -3.46 0.82 -3.15
C ASN A 40 -3.92 -0.35 -4.02
N VAL A 41 -4.86 -1.12 -3.46
CA VAL A 41 -5.60 -2.17 -4.15
C VAL A 41 -6.88 -1.58 -4.75
N THR A 42 -7.19 -1.99 -5.97
CA THR A 42 -8.45 -1.66 -6.65
C THR A 42 -9.02 -2.90 -7.33
N THR A 43 -10.33 -2.93 -7.52
CA THR A 43 -11.00 -3.95 -8.34
C THR A 43 -10.36 -4.02 -9.74
N GLN A 44 -10.19 -5.25 -10.25
CA GLN A 44 -9.68 -5.47 -11.59
C GLN A 44 -10.74 -5.08 -12.64
N HIS A 45 -10.34 -4.27 -13.62
CA HIS A 45 -11.10 -3.92 -14.80
C HIS A 45 -10.32 -4.30 -16.07
N SER A 46 -10.96 -4.23 -17.24
CA SER A 46 -10.32 -4.58 -18.53
C SER A 46 -9.11 -3.71 -18.88
N TYR A 47 -9.07 -2.48 -18.36
CA TYR A 47 -7.98 -1.52 -18.55
C TYR A 47 -6.95 -1.53 -17.40
N SER A 48 -7.13 -2.39 -16.40
CA SER A 48 -6.21 -2.47 -15.27
C SER A 48 -4.84 -2.96 -15.71
N GLU A 49 -3.79 -2.41 -15.11
CA GLU A 49 -2.49 -3.07 -15.11
C GLU A 49 -2.59 -4.38 -14.30
N THR A 50 -2.14 -5.49 -14.88
CA THR A 50 -2.24 -6.84 -14.29
C THR A 50 -0.90 -7.40 -13.82
N THR A 51 0.08 -6.52 -13.57
CA THR A 51 1.42 -6.92 -13.08
C THR A 51 1.33 -7.75 -11.79
N VAL A 52 0.38 -7.43 -10.91
CA VAL A 52 -0.01 -8.25 -9.77
C VAL A 52 -1.53 -8.30 -9.71
N ILE A 53 -2.08 -9.51 -9.77
CA ILE A 53 -3.50 -9.78 -9.55
C ILE A 53 -3.64 -10.46 -8.19
N LEU A 54 -4.54 -9.95 -7.38
CA LEU A 54 -4.92 -10.51 -6.08
C LEU A 54 -6.27 -11.21 -6.22
N LYS A 55 -6.35 -12.41 -5.65
CA LYS A 55 -7.54 -13.26 -5.64
C LYS A 55 -8.08 -13.38 -4.22
N LYS A 56 -9.34 -13.81 -4.13
CA LYS A 56 -9.96 -14.16 -2.85
C LYS A 56 -9.08 -15.18 -2.11
N GLY A 57 -8.74 -14.88 -0.86
CA GLY A 57 -7.86 -15.70 -0.03
C GLY A 57 -6.44 -15.15 0.13
N ASP A 58 -5.96 -14.28 -0.78
CA ASP A 58 -4.62 -13.68 -0.65
C ASP A 58 -4.54 -12.70 0.53
N HIS A 59 -5.64 -12.01 0.80
CA HIS A 59 -5.78 -11.10 1.94
C HIS A 59 -7.28 -10.97 2.32
N PRO A 60 -7.65 -10.82 3.62
CA PRO A 60 -9.05 -10.81 4.05
C PRO A 60 -9.94 -9.73 3.41
N PHE A 61 -9.33 -8.61 3.00
CA PHE A 61 -10.03 -7.54 2.28
C PHE A 61 -10.45 -7.93 0.85
N ILE A 62 -9.79 -8.92 0.23
CA ILE A 62 -9.98 -9.26 -1.18
C ILE A 62 -11.14 -10.24 -1.32
N GLN A 63 -12.25 -9.75 -1.86
CA GLN A 63 -13.47 -10.55 -2.09
C GLN A 63 -13.68 -10.93 -3.55
N HIS A 64 -13.03 -10.21 -4.47
CA HIS A 64 -13.08 -10.39 -5.91
C HIS A 64 -11.73 -10.05 -6.52
N ASP A 65 -11.54 -10.44 -7.78
CA ASP A 65 -10.33 -10.15 -8.56
C ASP A 65 -9.96 -8.67 -8.46
N SER A 66 -8.76 -8.42 -7.95
CA SER A 66 -8.24 -7.10 -7.64
C SER A 66 -6.83 -6.96 -8.20
N VAL A 67 -6.36 -5.74 -8.39
CA VAL A 67 -4.99 -5.43 -8.83
C VAL A 67 -4.34 -4.41 -7.93
N ILE A 68 -3.01 -4.36 -7.96
CA ILE A 68 -2.25 -3.25 -7.39
C ILE A 68 -2.27 -2.07 -8.37
N ASN A 69 -2.73 -0.92 -7.91
CA ASN A 69 -2.75 0.29 -8.72
C ASN A 69 -1.41 1.03 -8.64
N TYR A 70 -0.41 0.52 -9.34
CA TYR A 70 0.95 1.07 -9.31
C TYR A 70 1.06 2.52 -9.81
N ALA A 71 0.19 2.94 -10.74
CA ALA A 71 0.12 4.32 -11.22
C ALA A 71 -0.16 5.34 -10.09
N ASP A 72 -0.81 4.88 -9.03
CA ASP A 72 -1.18 5.67 -7.86
C ASP A 72 -0.39 5.26 -6.61
N SER A 73 0.86 4.81 -6.81
CA SER A 73 1.81 4.67 -5.71
C SER A 73 2.12 6.04 -5.11
N GLN A 74 2.14 6.14 -3.78
CA GLN A 74 2.32 7.42 -3.08
C GLN A 74 3.36 7.32 -1.96
N LEU A 75 4.07 8.42 -1.70
CA LEU A 75 4.89 8.59 -0.50
C LEU A 75 4.04 9.21 0.60
N LEU A 76 3.60 8.40 1.57
CA LEU A 76 2.68 8.82 2.62
C LEU A 76 3.41 9.05 3.95
N ASN A 77 2.96 10.03 4.73
CA ASN A 77 3.41 10.22 6.11
C ASN A 77 2.65 9.24 7.03
N ILE A 78 3.36 8.22 7.51
CA ILE A 78 2.75 7.15 8.30
C ILE A 78 2.28 7.64 9.66
N LYS A 79 2.97 8.60 10.28
CA LYS A 79 2.53 9.20 11.54
C LYS A 79 1.19 9.93 11.37
N SER A 80 1.02 10.66 10.27
CA SER A 80 -0.26 11.32 9.95
C SER A 80 -1.39 10.32 9.72
N ILE A 81 -1.12 9.22 9.01
CA ILE A 81 -2.10 8.13 8.82
C ILE A 81 -2.50 7.52 10.17
N GLN A 82 -1.53 7.23 11.04
CA GLN A 82 -1.82 6.68 12.37
C GLN A 82 -2.64 7.66 13.23
N ALA A 83 -2.33 8.95 13.18
CA ALA A 83 -3.12 9.97 13.87
C ALA A 83 -4.56 10.03 13.33
N ALA A 84 -4.74 9.95 12.02
CA ALA A 84 -6.07 9.90 11.41
C ALA A 84 -6.86 8.65 11.82
N ILE A 85 -6.23 7.48 11.84
CA ILE A 85 -6.83 6.23 12.34
C ILE A 85 -7.24 6.38 13.81
N ALA A 86 -6.37 6.94 14.65
CA ALA A 86 -6.64 7.14 16.08
C ALA A 86 -7.79 8.15 16.31
N ALA A 87 -7.92 9.15 15.45
CA ALA A 87 -8.96 10.16 15.53
C ALA A 87 -10.36 9.63 15.15
N GLN A 88 -10.45 8.49 14.47
CA GLN A 88 -11.71 7.83 14.08
C GLN A 88 -12.72 8.81 13.42
N PRO A 89 -12.38 9.39 12.26
CA PRO A 89 -13.23 10.37 11.60
C PRO A 89 -14.61 9.79 11.29
N ARG A 90 -15.66 10.61 11.47
CA ARG A 90 -17.04 10.22 11.16
C ARG A 90 -17.40 10.33 9.68
N SER A 91 -16.65 11.14 8.93
CA SER A 91 -16.95 11.46 7.53
C SER A 91 -16.37 10.46 6.53
N TYR A 92 -15.39 9.65 6.93
CA TYR A 92 -14.77 8.64 6.07
C TYR A 92 -14.16 7.50 6.89
N VAL A 93 -13.94 6.35 6.25
CA VAL A 93 -13.30 5.19 6.88
C VAL A 93 -11.79 5.37 6.88
N CYS A 94 -11.18 5.37 8.08
CA CYS A 94 -9.73 5.29 8.25
C CYS A 94 -9.40 4.31 9.38
N LYS A 95 -8.87 3.13 9.07
CA LYS A 95 -8.59 2.09 10.07
C LYS A 95 -7.47 1.14 9.66
N ILE A 96 -6.82 0.53 10.64
CA ILE A 96 -5.88 -0.60 10.42
C ILE A 96 -6.67 -1.79 9.86
N HIS A 97 -6.01 -2.57 9.01
CA HIS A 97 -6.50 -3.85 8.50
C HIS A 97 -5.41 -4.92 8.66
N GLU A 98 -5.71 -6.20 8.46
CA GLU A 98 -4.72 -7.27 8.58
C GLU A 98 -3.45 -6.99 7.74
N PRO A 99 -2.26 -7.39 8.19
CA PRO A 99 -1.06 -7.22 7.38
C PRO A 99 -1.07 -8.13 6.15
N CYS A 100 -0.33 -7.76 5.10
CA CYS A 100 -0.05 -8.65 4.00
C CYS A 100 0.78 -9.86 4.47
N SER A 101 0.59 -11.00 3.81
CA SER A 101 1.53 -12.10 3.96
C SER A 101 2.92 -11.69 3.43
N PRO A 102 4.03 -12.28 3.91
CA PRO A 102 5.36 -12.00 3.39
C PRO A 102 5.46 -12.22 1.88
N LYS A 103 4.82 -13.28 1.38
CA LYS A 103 4.74 -13.58 -0.05
C LYS A 103 4.01 -12.49 -0.83
N MET A 104 2.84 -12.06 -0.35
CA MET A 104 2.08 -10.99 -1.00
C MET A 104 2.90 -9.70 -1.04
N LEU A 105 3.58 -9.35 0.06
CA LEU A 105 4.43 -8.17 0.11
C LEU A 105 5.58 -8.25 -0.92
N GLU A 106 6.23 -9.41 -1.03
CA GLU A 106 7.28 -9.65 -2.02
C GLU A 106 6.75 -9.51 -3.46
N ASP A 107 5.60 -10.13 -3.77
CA ASP A 107 4.97 -10.04 -5.09
C ASP A 107 4.63 -8.59 -5.44
N VAL A 108 4.09 -7.83 -4.48
CA VAL A 108 3.77 -6.40 -4.64
C VAL A 108 5.02 -5.56 -4.89
N GLN A 109 6.10 -5.78 -4.11
CA GLN A 109 7.38 -5.07 -4.28
C GLN A 109 8.01 -5.39 -5.64
N ASN A 110 8.02 -6.65 -6.05
CA ASN A 110 8.50 -7.07 -7.36
C ASN A 110 7.69 -6.47 -8.50
N GLY A 111 6.37 -6.43 -8.35
CA GLY A 111 5.50 -5.79 -9.34
C GLY A 111 5.72 -4.28 -9.44
N LEU A 112 6.04 -3.59 -8.34
CA LEU A 112 6.38 -2.16 -8.36
C LEU A 112 7.63 -1.90 -9.21
N LEU A 113 8.66 -2.74 -9.10
CA LEU A 113 9.87 -2.61 -9.92
C LEU A 113 9.58 -2.86 -11.41
N LYS A 114 8.69 -3.81 -11.72
CA LYS A 114 8.34 -4.20 -13.10
C LYS A 114 7.37 -3.24 -13.78
N SER A 115 6.43 -2.65 -13.03
CA SER A 115 5.38 -1.78 -13.58
C SER A 115 5.98 -0.57 -14.29
N LYS A 116 5.46 -0.26 -15.48
CA LYS A 116 5.86 0.94 -16.24
C LYS A 116 5.11 2.19 -15.79
N LEU A 117 4.10 2.03 -14.92
CA LEU A 117 3.21 3.10 -14.48
C LEU A 117 3.67 3.77 -13.18
N VAL A 118 4.59 3.15 -12.44
CA VAL A 118 5.16 3.75 -11.23
C VAL A 118 5.97 4.99 -11.58
N LYS A 119 5.71 6.09 -10.86
CA LYS A 119 6.48 7.33 -10.97
C LYS A 119 7.96 7.08 -10.70
N LYS A 120 8.82 7.73 -11.47
CA LYS A 120 10.28 7.51 -11.44
C LYS A 120 10.87 7.70 -10.05
N ASP A 121 10.50 8.78 -9.36
CA ASP A 121 10.95 9.12 -8.01
C ASP A 121 10.56 8.06 -6.96
N ILE A 122 9.34 7.54 -7.03
CA ILE A 122 8.86 6.45 -6.17
C ILE A 122 9.67 5.17 -6.41
N LYS A 123 9.88 4.83 -7.68
CA LYS A 123 10.66 3.64 -8.05
C LYS A 123 12.11 3.74 -7.60
N GLU A 124 12.76 4.88 -7.81
CA GLU A 124 14.13 5.14 -7.35
C GLU A 124 14.27 5.02 -5.84
N ARG A 125 13.31 5.57 -5.08
CA ARG A 125 13.28 5.41 -3.61
C ARG A 125 13.18 3.94 -3.20
N CYS A 126 12.30 3.16 -3.84
CA CYS A 126 12.16 1.74 -3.54
C CYS A 126 13.45 0.96 -3.84
N ILE A 127 14.09 1.24 -4.99
CA ILE A 127 15.38 0.62 -5.36
C ILE A 127 16.45 0.95 -4.32
N ALA A 128 16.58 2.22 -3.93
CA ALA A 128 17.58 2.65 -2.96
C ALA A 128 17.40 1.97 -1.59
N GLU A 129 16.16 1.77 -1.15
CA GLU A 129 15.88 1.07 0.10
C GLU A 129 16.19 -0.43 0.01
N TRP A 130 15.76 -1.09 -1.06
CA TRP A 130 15.85 -2.54 -1.17
C TRP A 130 17.21 -3.04 -1.64
N ALA A 131 18.05 -2.18 -2.22
CA ALA A 131 19.44 -2.50 -2.55
C ALA A 131 20.26 -2.94 -1.33
N ASN A 132 19.83 -2.57 -0.11
CA ASN A 132 20.52 -2.87 1.14
C ASN A 132 19.85 -3.99 1.97
N LYS A 133 18.85 -4.70 1.42
CA LYS A 133 18.28 -5.86 2.13
C LYS A 133 19.31 -7.00 2.13
N PRO A 134 19.70 -7.55 3.30
CA PRO A 134 20.48 -8.77 3.33
C PRO A 134 19.68 -9.88 2.63
N LYS A 135 20.36 -10.65 1.77
CA LYS A 135 19.79 -11.82 1.08
C LYS A 135 19.43 -12.92 2.07
#